data_AF-A0A2V9UY88-F1
#
_entry.id   AF-A0A2V9UY88-F1
#
_cell.length_a   1.000
_cell.length_b   1.000
_cell.length_c   1.000
_cell.angle_alpha   90.00
_cell.angle_beta   90.00
_cell.angle_gamma   90.00
#
_symmetry.space_group_name_H-M   'P 1'
#
loop_
_entity.id
_entity.type
_entity.pdbx_description
1 polymer ?
#
loop_
_entity_poly.entity_id
_entity_poly.type
_entity_poly.pdbx_seq_one_letter_code
_entity_poly.pdbx_strand_id
1 'polypeptide(L)'
;MITFRLRTTLVLCVLHGFALAQAGHKSAPSPTAGDRKLVAIRVTGSQRFTQEEVIAASGLVIGQVASQDDFQKAMKRLGEGGFFSKAGYSYAYSAAGTRLDVQLADTEKLVPAHFENFVWFTDDELRAKIHEHLPLFKGEVPVGGTFCDEVSDVLQALLVQHNLSARAEYFRDSKNNEGPVDTVNFRASGVTVEVADVQFSDAGPDELPALRAAAEGLVGKDYVRTEIQTYATTKLLPVYLQHGYLKASIGNPEAKVAKETESATEIAIVFKVDPGRQYKISNIDFEGNQAFKSKKLQTLLHAKAGDTANGQQLQTDLEAIHKLYGTAGYMMASVKAQPEFDDAVGTVSYKLEVQEGDLFHLGDLDIQGLDAKSADRLREAWTLRETDPYDSTYPMRFFEQTVKLLSRDVTWTVSVHEGVNEKEKTVDVTLRYGLRPSS
;
A
#
# COMPACT_ATOMS: atom_id res chain seq x y z
N MET A 1 -5.99 -67.98 37.14
CA MET A 1 -6.04 -67.62 38.57
C MET A 1 -5.95 -66.10 38.68
N ILE A 2 -6.94 -65.48 39.33
CA ILE A 2 -6.85 -64.19 40.04
C ILE A 2 -6.80 -62.91 39.16
N THR A 3 -8.00 -62.35 38.99
CA THR A 3 -8.42 -60.93 39.13
C THR A 3 -7.35 -59.83 39.23
N PHE A 4 -7.53 -58.69 38.53
CA PHE A 4 -7.70 -57.35 39.17
C PHE A 4 -8.03 -56.21 38.16
N ARG A 5 -9.21 -55.60 38.40
CA ARG A 5 -9.66 -54.19 38.27
C ARG A 5 -9.29 -53.31 37.06
N LEU A 6 -10.34 -53.04 36.27
CA LEU A 6 -10.53 -51.82 35.48
C LEU A 6 -10.53 -50.57 36.40
N ARG A 7 -9.70 -49.56 36.09
CA ARG A 7 -9.83 -48.20 36.64
C ARG A 7 -10.35 -47.27 35.55
N THR A 8 -11.62 -46.93 35.67
CA THR A 8 -12.31 -45.87 34.94
C THR A 8 -11.93 -44.54 35.58
N THR A 9 -11.20 -43.67 34.87
CA THR A 9 -10.95 -42.29 35.32
C THR A 9 -12.04 -41.41 34.74
N LEU A 10 -13.00 -41.06 35.59
CA LEU A 10 -14.07 -40.11 35.37
C LEU A 10 -13.47 -38.69 35.48
N VAL A 11 -13.43 -37.93 34.38
CA VAL A 11 -13.15 -36.49 34.43
C VAL A 11 -14.47 -35.78 34.75
N LEU A 12 -14.48 -35.14 35.91
CA LEU A 12 -15.63 -34.45 36.49
C LEU A 12 -15.80 -33.08 35.81
N CYS A 13 -16.84 -32.92 34.98
CA CYS A 13 -17.34 -31.61 34.57
C CYS A 13 -17.99 -30.93 35.78
N VAL A 14 -17.35 -29.89 36.32
CA VAL A 14 -17.97 -29.01 37.32
C VAL A 14 -18.66 -27.85 36.60
N LEU A 15 -19.95 -28.01 36.35
CA LEU A 15 -20.88 -26.92 36.03
C LEU A 15 -21.12 -26.10 37.31
N HIS A 16 -20.48 -24.95 37.43
CA HIS A 16 -20.93 -23.92 38.39
C HIS A 16 -22.05 -23.10 37.76
N GLY A 17 -23.29 -23.51 38.05
CA GLY A 17 -24.47 -22.67 37.87
C GLY A 17 -24.46 -21.55 38.91
N PHE A 18 -24.19 -20.32 38.47
CA PHE A 18 -24.58 -19.13 39.23
C PHE A 18 -26.00 -18.75 38.82
N ALA A 19 -26.94 -19.05 39.71
CA ALA A 19 -28.29 -18.52 39.66
C ALA A 19 -28.25 -17.01 39.93
N LEU A 20 -28.46 -16.19 38.90
CA LEU A 20 -28.82 -14.78 39.08
C LEU A 20 -30.32 -14.72 39.35
N ALA A 21 -30.65 -14.31 40.58
CA ALA A 21 -32.00 -14.03 41.01
C ALA A 21 -32.64 -12.99 40.09
N GLN A 22 -33.75 -13.35 39.45
CA GLN A 22 -34.68 -12.40 38.86
C GLN A 22 -35.34 -11.60 39.99
N ALA A 23 -34.76 -10.45 40.32
CA ALA A 23 -35.46 -9.43 41.09
C ALA A 23 -36.45 -8.71 40.15
N GLY A 24 -37.68 -9.24 40.09
CA GLY A 24 -38.79 -8.56 39.43
C GLY A 24 -39.07 -7.22 40.09
N HIS A 25 -38.71 -6.13 39.41
CA HIS A 25 -39.31 -4.83 39.70
C HIS A 25 -40.71 -4.82 39.08
N LYS A 26 -41.72 -4.81 39.96
CA LYS A 26 -43.12 -4.58 39.62
C LYS A 26 -43.26 -3.24 38.88
N SER A 27 -43.58 -3.33 37.61
CA SER A 27 -44.10 -2.22 36.81
C SER A 27 -45.47 -1.80 37.36
N ALA A 28 -45.62 -0.52 37.71
CA ALA A 28 -46.92 0.10 37.84
C ALA A 28 -47.53 0.29 36.44
N PRO A 29 -48.84 0.06 36.22
CA PRO A 29 -49.44 0.24 34.91
C PRO A 29 -49.89 1.70 34.66
N SER A 30 -49.65 2.18 33.43
CA SER A 30 -50.26 3.33 32.69
C SER A 30 -49.36 4.55 32.45
N PRO A 31 -49.47 5.30 31.31
CA PRO A 31 -50.44 5.20 30.23
C PRO A 31 -49.85 4.62 28.93
N THR A 32 -50.72 4.35 27.96
CA THR A 32 -50.45 3.99 26.57
C THR A 32 -49.25 4.75 25.97
N ALA A 33 -48.41 4.00 25.25
CA ALA A 33 -47.24 4.48 24.53
C ALA A 33 -47.67 5.43 23.39
N GLY A 34 -47.81 6.70 23.72
CA GLY A 34 -47.81 7.79 22.74
C GLY A 34 -46.52 8.57 22.92
N ASP A 35 -45.65 8.54 21.92
CA ASP A 35 -45.07 9.73 21.31
C ASP A 35 -44.74 10.88 22.29
N ARG A 36 -43.74 10.63 23.14
CA ARG A 36 -43.23 11.65 24.07
C ARG A 36 -42.04 12.37 23.47
N LYS A 37 -41.94 13.66 23.76
CA LYS A 37 -40.80 14.49 23.32
C LYS A 37 -39.51 13.98 23.96
N LEU A 38 -38.48 13.80 23.15
CA LEU A 38 -37.12 13.50 23.56
C LEU A 38 -36.53 14.76 24.19
N VAL A 39 -36.27 14.76 25.49
CA VAL A 39 -35.80 15.96 26.21
C VAL A 39 -34.30 15.96 26.50
N ALA A 40 -33.67 14.80 26.46
CA ALA A 40 -32.23 14.68 26.65
C ALA A 40 -31.71 13.40 26.00
N ILE A 41 -30.54 13.51 25.37
CA ILE A 41 -29.73 12.38 24.93
C ILE A 41 -28.39 12.50 25.64
N ARG A 42 -27.94 11.42 26.27
CA ARG A 42 -26.60 11.32 26.86
C ARG A 42 -25.82 10.26 26.09
N VAL A 43 -24.61 10.58 25.67
CA VAL A 43 -23.71 9.63 25.01
C VAL A 43 -22.55 9.29 25.94
N THR A 44 -22.20 8.00 26.00
CA THR A 44 -21.09 7.49 26.81
C THR A 44 -20.28 6.45 26.03
N GLY A 45 -19.00 6.32 26.34
CA GLY A 45 -18.13 5.25 25.86
C GLY A 45 -17.34 5.54 24.57
N SER A 46 -17.79 6.46 23.72
CA SER A 46 -16.95 6.97 22.62
C SER A 46 -15.87 7.90 23.17
N GLN A 47 -14.63 7.72 22.69
CA GLN A 47 -13.49 8.58 22.97
C GLN A 47 -13.11 9.45 21.76
N ARG A 48 -13.47 8.99 20.55
CA ARG A 48 -13.16 9.66 19.28
C ARG A 48 -14.17 10.73 18.87
N PHE A 49 -15.43 10.58 19.30
CA PHE A 49 -16.53 11.45 18.88
C PHE A 49 -17.20 12.13 20.07
N THR A 50 -17.58 13.38 19.85
CA THR A 50 -18.33 14.18 20.82
C THR A 50 -19.78 13.70 20.90
N GLN A 51 -20.47 14.06 21.99
CA GLN A 51 -21.89 13.74 22.13
C GLN A 51 -22.72 14.37 21.02
N GLU A 52 -22.40 15.61 20.64
CA GLU A 52 -23.09 16.36 19.60
C GLU A 52 -22.96 15.67 18.23
N GLU A 53 -21.76 15.23 17.86
CA GLU A 53 -21.50 14.49 16.61
C GLU A 53 -22.26 13.17 16.58
N VAL A 54 -22.27 12.42 17.68
CA VAL A 54 -23.00 11.15 17.79
C VAL A 54 -24.51 11.36 17.71
N ILE A 55 -25.04 12.40 18.38
CA ILE A 55 -26.46 12.74 18.31
C ILE A 55 -26.83 13.08 16.87
N ALA A 56 -26.04 13.91 16.19
CA ALA A 56 -26.29 14.27 14.80
C ALA A 56 -26.26 13.03 13.88
N ALA A 57 -25.25 12.15 14.04
CA ALA A 57 -25.13 10.92 13.28
C ALA A 57 -26.27 9.91 13.55
N SER A 58 -26.86 9.95 14.74
CA SER A 58 -27.99 9.09 15.10
C SER A 58 -29.29 9.47 14.37
N GLY A 59 -29.38 10.70 13.83
CA GLY A 59 -30.59 11.26 13.24
C GLY A 59 -31.67 11.69 14.24
N LEU A 60 -31.38 11.63 15.55
CA LEU A 60 -32.31 12.05 16.60
C LEU A 60 -32.16 13.55 16.90
N VAL A 61 -33.29 14.22 17.08
CA VAL A 61 -33.35 15.65 17.43
C VAL A 61 -34.01 15.85 18.80
N ILE A 62 -33.36 16.60 19.69
CA ILE A 62 -33.95 16.96 20.98
C ILE A 62 -35.19 17.84 20.73
N GLY A 63 -36.30 17.51 21.40
CA GLY A 63 -37.60 18.15 21.26
C GLY A 63 -38.55 17.42 20.31
N GLN A 64 -38.04 16.49 19.49
CA GLN A 64 -38.87 15.67 18.62
C GLN A 64 -39.65 14.63 19.43
N VAL A 65 -40.80 14.23 18.92
CA VAL A 65 -41.51 13.04 19.38
C VAL A 65 -40.72 11.81 18.94
N ALA A 66 -40.34 10.93 19.87
CA ALA A 66 -39.56 9.73 19.56
C ALA A 66 -40.07 8.51 20.32
N SER A 67 -40.07 7.38 19.63
CA SER A 67 -40.49 6.06 20.10
C SER A 67 -39.30 5.13 20.32
N GLN A 68 -39.56 3.96 20.89
CA GLN A 68 -38.55 2.90 20.99
C GLN A 68 -38.04 2.44 19.61
N ASP A 69 -38.91 2.44 18.59
CA ASP A 69 -38.54 2.08 17.21
C ASP A 69 -37.54 3.10 16.64
N ASP A 70 -37.73 4.39 16.91
CA ASP A 70 -36.79 5.44 16.50
C ASP A 70 -35.42 5.26 17.18
N PHE A 71 -35.39 4.90 18.46
CA PHE A 71 -34.14 4.61 19.16
C PHE A 71 -33.43 3.38 18.60
N GLN A 72 -34.18 2.33 18.27
CA GLN A 72 -33.61 1.13 17.65
C GLN A 72 -33.04 1.44 16.25
N LYS A 73 -33.75 2.22 15.43
CA LYS A 73 -33.27 2.68 14.12
C LYS A 73 -32.00 3.52 14.25
N ALA A 74 -31.97 4.45 15.21
CA ALA A 74 -30.80 5.28 15.48
C ALA A 74 -29.58 4.44 15.87
N MET A 75 -29.73 3.45 16.76
CA MET A 75 -28.61 2.59 17.16
C MET A 75 -28.17 1.65 16.04
N LYS A 76 -29.12 1.15 15.25
CA LYS A 76 -28.84 0.35 14.05
C LYS A 76 -28.00 1.17 13.07
N ARG A 77 -28.39 2.42 12.78
CA ARG A 77 -27.63 3.33 11.91
C ARG A 77 -26.20 3.56 12.41
N LEU A 78 -26.05 3.90 13.70
CA LEU A 78 -24.72 4.09 14.30
C LEU A 78 -23.85 2.82 14.21
N GLY A 79 -24.44 1.65 14.42
CA GLY A 79 -23.75 0.36 14.29
C GLY A 79 -23.38 0.02 12.85
N GLU A 80 -24.30 0.17 11.90
CA GLU A 80 -24.09 -0.13 10.47
C GLU A 80 -23.06 0.81 9.84
N GLY A 81 -22.91 2.04 10.34
CA GLY A 81 -21.86 2.95 9.91
C GLY A 81 -20.44 2.43 10.17
N GLY A 82 -20.23 1.50 11.09
CA GLY A 82 -18.93 0.83 11.29
C GLY A 82 -17.93 1.57 12.17
N PHE A 83 -18.21 2.80 12.61
CA PHE A 83 -17.36 3.54 13.56
C PHE A 83 -17.40 2.99 14.99
N PHE A 84 -18.43 2.21 15.33
CA PHE A 84 -18.63 1.68 16.67
C PHE A 84 -18.66 0.16 16.63
N SER A 85 -17.77 -0.47 17.42
CA SER A 85 -17.75 -1.93 17.62
C SER A 85 -18.95 -2.40 18.45
N LYS A 86 -19.57 -1.49 19.21
CA LYS A 86 -20.79 -1.73 19.98
C LYS A 86 -21.64 -0.46 20.02
N ALA A 87 -22.95 -0.61 19.79
CA ALA A 87 -23.93 0.43 20.01
C ALA A 87 -25.11 -0.11 20.83
N GLY A 88 -25.35 0.48 22.00
CA GLY A 88 -26.44 0.12 22.90
C GLY A 88 -27.15 1.36 23.43
N TYR A 89 -28.36 1.17 23.95
CA TYR A 89 -29.13 2.26 24.52
C TYR A 89 -30.00 1.80 25.68
N SER A 90 -30.37 2.75 26.53
CA SER A 90 -31.42 2.64 27.54
C SER A 90 -32.20 3.94 27.59
N TYR A 91 -33.44 3.92 28.05
CA TYR A 91 -34.26 5.13 28.12
C TYR A 91 -35.18 5.12 29.34
N ALA A 92 -35.56 6.32 29.78
CA ALA A 92 -36.48 6.52 30.89
C ALA A 92 -37.53 7.56 30.52
N TYR A 93 -38.78 7.29 30.92
CA TYR A 93 -39.89 8.22 30.76
C TYR A 93 -40.05 9.08 32.02
N SER A 94 -40.28 10.38 31.82
CA SER A 94 -40.63 11.32 32.87
C SER A 94 -41.84 12.16 32.47
N ALA A 95 -42.36 12.96 33.40
CA ALA A 95 -43.37 13.97 33.10
C ALA A 95 -42.86 15.06 32.14
N ALA A 96 -41.55 15.30 32.10
CA ALA A 96 -40.93 16.26 31.18
C ALA A 96 -40.77 15.70 29.75
N GLY A 97 -40.69 14.38 29.60
CA GLY A 97 -40.46 13.70 28.32
C GLY A 97 -39.59 12.46 28.47
N THR A 98 -39.02 12.00 27.35
CA THR A 98 -38.13 10.83 27.28
C THR A 98 -36.67 11.25 27.39
N ARG A 99 -35.90 10.55 28.23
CA ARG A 99 -34.43 10.65 28.29
C ARG A 99 -33.82 9.40 27.68
N LEU A 100 -32.87 9.56 26.77
CA LEU A 100 -32.13 8.47 26.11
C LEU A 100 -30.67 8.48 26.58
N ASP A 101 -30.18 7.34 27.02
CA ASP A 101 -28.76 7.11 27.33
C ASP A 101 -28.18 6.12 26.31
N VAL A 102 -27.25 6.61 25.49
CA VAL A 102 -26.54 5.87 24.43
C VAL A 102 -25.16 5.46 24.93
N GLN A 103 -24.80 4.19 24.69
CA GLN A 103 -23.56 3.56 25.12
C GLN A 103 -22.84 2.99 23.91
N LEU A 104 -21.68 3.54 23.59
CA LEU A 104 -20.89 3.18 22.42
C LEU A 104 -19.54 2.59 22.82
N ALA A 105 -18.94 1.83 21.93
CA ALA A 105 -17.51 1.52 21.95
C ALA A 105 -16.96 1.80 20.55
N ASP A 106 -15.90 2.60 20.46
CA ASP A 106 -15.30 2.95 19.16
C ASP A 106 -14.70 1.70 18.50
N THR A 107 -14.62 1.73 17.17
CA THR A 107 -13.82 0.77 16.40
C THR A 107 -12.34 1.15 16.48
N GLU A 108 -11.46 0.15 16.54
CA GLU A 108 -10.01 0.37 16.56
C GLU A 108 -9.43 0.59 15.17
N LYS A 109 -10.14 0.18 14.10
CA LYS A 109 -9.63 0.16 12.74
C LYS A 109 -10.36 1.16 11.84
N LEU A 110 -9.90 2.40 11.90
CA LEU A 110 -10.17 3.40 10.87
C LEU A 110 -8.96 3.55 9.96
N VAL A 111 -9.22 3.90 8.70
CA VAL A 111 -8.21 4.09 7.67
C VAL A 111 -8.40 5.45 6.99
N PRO A 112 -7.32 6.09 6.50
CA PRO A 112 -7.43 7.36 5.77
C PRO A 112 -8.35 7.25 4.56
N ALA A 113 -9.08 8.33 4.29
CA ALA A 113 -9.84 8.54 3.07
C ALA A 113 -9.09 9.48 2.12
N HIS A 114 -8.87 9.05 0.88
CA HIS A 114 -8.23 9.85 -0.17
C HIS A 114 -9.15 10.07 -1.36
N PHE A 115 -8.91 11.16 -2.09
CA PHE A 115 -9.68 11.55 -3.28
C PHE A 115 -8.75 11.52 -4.50
N GLU A 116 -9.01 10.58 -5.41
CA GLU A 116 -8.08 10.25 -6.50
C GLU A 116 -8.14 11.22 -7.68
N ASN A 117 -9.35 11.60 -8.11
CA ASN A 117 -9.54 12.39 -9.33
C ASN A 117 -10.59 13.50 -9.22
N PHE A 118 -10.92 13.92 -7.99
CA PHE A 118 -11.84 15.04 -7.74
C PHE A 118 -11.15 16.40 -7.96
N VAL A 119 -10.74 16.68 -9.21
CA VAL A 119 -9.92 17.85 -9.56
C VAL A 119 -10.65 19.20 -9.48
N TRP A 120 -11.97 19.18 -9.36
CA TRP A 120 -12.83 20.37 -9.27
C TRP A 120 -12.91 20.96 -7.86
N PHE A 121 -12.41 20.22 -6.86
CA PHE A 121 -12.46 20.62 -5.46
C PHE A 121 -11.09 20.39 -4.83
N THR A 122 -10.75 21.22 -3.84
CA THR A 122 -9.62 20.91 -2.96
C THR A 122 -10.02 19.81 -1.97
N ASP A 123 -9.03 19.04 -1.51
CA ASP A 123 -9.25 18.03 -0.49
C ASP A 123 -9.88 18.61 0.80
N ASP A 124 -9.53 19.84 1.17
CA ASP A 124 -10.08 20.50 2.36
C ASP A 124 -11.56 20.87 2.16
N GLU A 125 -11.94 21.33 0.96
CA GLU A 125 -13.35 21.57 0.62
C GLU A 125 -14.16 20.28 0.64
N LEU A 126 -13.64 19.21 0.04
CA LEU A 126 -14.29 17.89 0.07
C LEU A 126 -14.47 17.41 1.51
N ARG A 127 -13.41 17.47 2.32
CA ARG A 127 -13.47 17.05 3.72
C ARG A 127 -14.48 17.87 4.52
N ALA A 128 -14.49 19.19 4.34
CA ALA A 128 -15.45 20.07 5.00
C ALA A 128 -16.89 19.77 4.59
N LYS A 129 -17.15 19.55 3.28
CA LYS A 129 -18.48 19.24 2.75
C LYS A 129 -19.00 17.87 3.20
N ILE A 130 -18.12 16.88 3.28
CA ILE A 130 -18.44 15.57 3.84
C ILE A 130 -18.77 15.72 5.33
N HIS A 131 -17.93 16.41 6.10
CA HIS A 131 -18.16 16.60 7.54
C HIS A 131 -19.47 17.35 7.85
N GLU A 132 -19.84 18.34 7.03
CA GLU A 132 -21.12 19.08 7.14
C GLU A 132 -22.34 18.13 7.12
N HIS A 133 -22.30 17.08 6.30
CA HIS A 133 -23.39 16.11 6.16
C HIS A 133 -23.20 14.87 7.03
N LEU A 134 -21.95 14.49 7.31
CA LEU A 134 -21.53 13.30 8.03
C LEU A 134 -20.58 13.70 9.17
N PRO A 135 -21.11 14.10 10.34
CA PRO A 135 -20.31 14.67 11.44
C PRO A 135 -19.24 13.74 12.03
N LEU A 136 -19.32 12.43 11.77
CA LEU A 136 -18.29 11.46 12.18
C LEU A 136 -17.08 11.43 11.24
N PHE A 137 -17.17 12.02 10.05
CA PHE A 137 -16.04 12.05 9.12
C PHE A 137 -14.99 13.06 9.59
N LYS A 138 -13.78 12.58 9.88
CA LYS A 138 -12.61 13.40 10.27
C LYS A 138 -11.37 13.09 9.42
N GLY A 139 -11.59 12.75 8.15
CA GLY A 139 -10.53 12.32 7.22
C GLY A 139 -10.22 10.81 7.28
N GLU A 140 -10.86 10.07 8.17
CA GLU A 140 -10.76 8.61 8.27
C GLU A 140 -12.15 7.97 8.15
N VAL A 141 -12.18 6.75 7.62
CA VAL A 141 -13.39 5.94 7.45
C VAL A 141 -13.18 4.53 8.02
N PRO A 142 -14.25 3.83 8.45
CA PRO A 142 -14.15 2.45 8.88
C PRO A 142 -13.96 1.52 7.67
N VAL A 143 -13.22 0.43 7.88
CA VAL A 143 -12.96 -0.57 6.82
C VAL A 143 -14.24 -1.28 6.36
N GLY A 144 -15.22 -1.45 7.27
CA GLY A 144 -16.52 -2.07 7.00
C GLY A 144 -17.68 -1.19 7.43
N GLY A 145 -18.90 -1.62 7.10
CA GLY A 145 -20.12 -0.84 7.32
C GLY A 145 -20.49 0.00 6.10
N THR A 146 -21.52 0.83 6.26
CA THR A 146 -22.15 1.62 5.18
C THR A 146 -21.59 3.04 5.05
N PHE A 147 -20.68 3.46 5.93
CA PHE A 147 -20.25 4.86 5.96
C PHE A 147 -19.47 5.29 4.71
N CYS A 148 -18.72 4.38 4.08
CA CYS A 148 -18.10 4.69 2.79
C CYS A 148 -19.16 4.95 1.69
N ASP A 149 -20.30 4.24 1.73
CA ASP A 149 -21.41 4.49 0.81
C ASP A 149 -22.02 5.87 1.08
N GLU A 150 -22.21 6.26 2.35
CA GLU A 150 -22.68 7.60 2.72
C GLU A 150 -21.72 8.71 2.26
N VAL A 151 -20.41 8.50 2.35
CA VAL A 151 -19.41 9.45 1.82
C VAL A 151 -19.53 9.55 0.29
N SER A 152 -19.67 8.41 -0.41
CA SER A 152 -19.92 8.40 -1.85
C SER A 152 -21.21 9.14 -2.23
N ASP A 153 -22.28 9.04 -1.45
CA ASP A 153 -23.52 9.78 -1.70
C ASP A 153 -23.33 11.30 -1.58
N VAL A 154 -22.55 11.76 -0.60
CA VAL A 154 -22.22 13.20 -0.46
C VAL A 154 -21.37 13.66 -1.64
N LEU A 155 -20.34 12.90 -2.02
CA LEU A 155 -19.51 13.20 -3.17
C LEU A 155 -20.32 13.20 -4.47
N GLN A 156 -21.26 12.27 -4.62
CA GLN A 156 -22.17 12.20 -5.76
C GLN A 156 -23.03 13.47 -5.86
N ALA A 157 -23.56 13.96 -4.74
CA ALA A 157 -24.33 15.20 -4.70
C ALA A 157 -23.49 16.41 -5.13
N LEU A 158 -22.21 16.47 -4.72
CA LEU A 158 -21.28 17.52 -5.15
C LEU A 158 -21.01 17.46 -6.66
N LEU A 159 -20.80 16.27 -7.23
CA LEU A 159 -20.63 16.10 -8.67
C LEU A 159 -21.87 16.57 -9.45
N VAL A 160 -23.06 16.19 -8.99
CA VAL A 160 -24.33 16.62 -9.62
C VAL A 160 -24.52 18.12 -9.50
N GLN A 161 -24.21 18.72 -8.35
CA GLN A 161 -24.27 20.18 -8.15
C GLN A 161 -23.32 20.93 -9.09
N HIS A 162 -22.19 20.31 -9.44
CA HIS A 162 -21.23 20.86 -10.41
C HIS A 162 -21.58 20.53 -11.87
N ASN A 163 -22.75 19.94 -12.15
CA ASN A 163 -23.20 19.52 -13.48
C ASN A 163 -22.27 18.49 -14.16
N LEU A 164 -21.61 17.64 -13.38
CA LEU A 164 -20.75 16.58 -13.89
C LEU A 164 -21.54 15.28 -14.08
N SER A 165 -21.42 14.68 -15.26
CA SER A 165 -21.97 13.36 -15.57
C SER A 165 -21.03 12.26 -15.06
N ALA A 166 -20.87 12.18 -13.74
CA ALA A 166 -19.98 11.25 -13.07
C ALA A 166 -20.65 10.50 -11.93
N ARG A 167 -20.06 9.38 -11.54
CA ARG A 167 -20.48 8.56 -10.39
C ARG A 167 -19.39 8.54 -9.32
N ALA A 168 -19.72 8.89 -8.09
CA ALA A 168 -18.78 8.75 -6.98
C ALA A 168 -18.75 7.29 -6.50
N GLU A 169 -17.57 6.71 -6.49
CA GLU A 169 -17.31 5.33 -6.07
C GLU A 169 -16.10 5.30 -5.14
N TYR A 170 -15.91 4.19 -4.46
CA TYR A 170 -14.73 3.98 -3.63
C TYR A 170 -14.20 2.56 -3.78
N PHE A 171 -12.91 2.41 -3.52
CA PHE A 171 -12.24 1.13 -3.43
C PHE A 171 -11.38 1.08 -2.18
N ARG A 172 -11.21 -0.12 -1.65
CA ARG A 172 -10.39 -0.39 -0.46
C ARG A 172 -9.03 -0.85 -0.94
N ASP A 173 -7.99 -0.21 -0.43
CA ASP A 173 -6.62 -0.50 -0.80
C ASP A 173 -5.84 -1.06 0.39
N SER A 174 -4.81 -1.84 0.09
CA SER A 174 -3.90 -2.46 1.04
C SER A 174 -2.49 -2.37 0.48
N LYS A 175 -1.50 -2.11 1.33
CA LYS A 175 -0.08 -2.21 0.95
C LYS A 175 0.22 -3.42 0.07
N ASN A 176 0.74 -3.15 -1.13
CA ASN A 176 1.14 -4.16 -2.12
C ASN A 176 0.01 -5.13 -2.55
N ASN A 177 -1.26 -4.74 -2.44
CA ASN A 177 -2.42 -5.61 -2.67
C ASN A 177 -2.45 -6.87 -1.77
N GLU A 178 -1.71 -6.85 -0.65
CA GLU A 178 -1.63 -7.95 0.29
C GLU A 178 -1.91 -7.47 1.73
N GLY A 179 -2.74 -8.21 2.45
CA GLY A 179 -3.01 -7.96 3.87
C GLY A 179 -4.25 -7.11 4.15
N PRO A 180 -4.35 -6.51 5.35
CA PRO A 180 -5.53 -5.75 5.74
C PRO A 180 -5.62 -4.43 4.96
N VAL A 181 -6.85 -4.01 4.69
CA VAL A 181 -7.13 -2.67 4.15
C VAL A 181 -6.50 -1.62 5.06
N ASP A 182 -5.71 -0.73 4.47
CA ASP A 182 -5.06 0.38 5.17
C ASP A 182 -5.47 1.76 4.65
N THR A 183 -6.21 1.81 3.53
CA THR A 183 -6.66 3.05 2.88
C THR A 183 -8.01 2.84 2.17
N VAL A 184 -8.85 3.86 2.11
CA VAL A 184 -10.02 3.91 1.22
C VAL A 184 -9.90 5.08 0.26
N ASN A 185 -9.96 4.77 -1.03
CA ASN A 185 -9.79 5.75 -2.10
C ASN A 185 -11.12 6.00 -2.79
N PHE A 186 -11.53 7.26 -2.85
CA PHE A 186 -12.74 7.73 -3.52
C PHE A 186 -12.39 8.27 -4.91
N ARG A 187 -13.23 7.94 -5.89
CA ARG A 187 -13.05 8.30 -7.31
C ARG A 187 -14.38 8.70 -7.94
N ALA A 188 -14.33 9.66 -8.87
CA ALA A 188 -15.39 9.91 -9.85
C ALA A 188 -15.19 9.02 -11.09
N SER A 189 -16.11 8.09 -11.36
CA SER A 189 -16.16 7.27 -12.57
C SER A 189 -17.15 7.85 -13.59
N GLY A 190 -17.05 7.47 -14.87
CA GLY A 190 -17.93 7.99 -15.93
C GLY A 190 -17.53 9.36 -16.51
N VAL A 191 -16.58 10.06 -15.88
CA VAL A 191 -15.93 11.27 -16.40
C VAL A 191 -14.47 10.97 -16.70
N THR A 192 -13.97 11.49 -17.82
CA THR A 192 -12.55 11.46 -18.16
C THR A 192 -11.87 12.71 -17.59
N VAL A 193 -10.80 12.53 -16.83
CA VAL A 193 -9.93 13.62 -16.38
C VAL A 193 -8.58 13.40 -17.04
N GLU A 194 -8.30 14.12 -18.13
CA GLU A 194 -7.10 13.93 -18.94
C GLU A 194 -6.03 14.96 -18.60
N VAL A 195 -4.77 14.50 -18.52
CA VAL A 195 -3.61 15.37 -18.35
C VAL A 195 -3.26 16.02 -19.69
N ALA A 196 -3.54 17.31 -19.82
CA ALA A 196 -3.21 18.08 -21.02
C ALA A 196 -1.82 18.73 -20.95
N ASP A 197 -1.35 19.06 -19.75
CA ASP A 197 -0.06 19.71 -19.53
C ASP A 197 0.57 19.29 -18.20
N VAL A 198 1.90 19.35 -18.11
CA VAL A 198 2.65 19.10 -16.89
C VAL A 198 3.66 20.22 -16.66
N GLN A 199 3.56 20.85 -15.51
CA GLN A 199 4.32 22.01 -15.10
C GLN A 199 5.13 21.70 -13.84
N PHE A 200 6.28 22.36 -13.75
CA PHE A 200 7.17 22.24 -12.60
C PHE A 200 7.37 23.64 -12.02
N SER A 201 6.94 23.85 -10.78
CA SER A 201 7.32 25.04 -10.03
C SER A 201 8.65 24.80 -9.32
N ASP A 202 9.45 25.85 -9.21
CA ASP A 202 10.73 25.87 -8.50
C ASP A 202 11.83 24.92 -9.06
N ALA A 203 11.61 24.33 -10.24
CA ALA A 203 12.62 23.57 -10.96
C ALA A 203 13.71 24.48 -11.59
N GLY A 204 14.97 24.05 -11.52
CA GLY A 204 16.10 24.73 -12.16
C GLY A 204 15.99 24.72 -13.69
N PRO A 205 16.54 25.75 -14.39
CA PRO A 205 16.46 25.84 -15.84
C PRO A 205 17.23 24.71 -16.56
N ASP A 206 18.24 24.12 -15.91
CA ASP A 206 19.09 23.07 -16.46
C ASP A 206 18.37 21.71 -16.45
N GLU A 207 17.52 21.45 -15.45
CA GLU A 207 16.78 20.19 -15.30
C GLU A 207 15.42 20.22 -16.00
N LEU A 208 14.86 21.41 -16.24
CA LEU A 208 13.53 21.57 -16.83
C LEU A 208 13.34 20.84 -18.18
N PRO A 209 14.30 20.84 -19.14
CA PRO A 209 14.14 20.09 -20.38
C PRO A 209 14.03 18.57 -20.15
N ALA A 210 14.84 18.02 -19.25
CA ALA A 210 14.83 16.60 -18.93
C ALA A 210 13.55 16.20 -18.17
N LEU A 211 13.08 17.06 -17.26
CA LEU A 211 11.79 16.86 -16.57
C LEU A 211 10.61 16.88 -17.54
N ARG A 212 10.60 17.82 -18.49
CA ARG A 212 9.55 17.89 -19.53
C ARG A 212 9.54 16.63 -20.39
N ALA A 213 10.71 16.21 -20.88
CA ALA A 213 10.83 14.97 -21.64
C ALA A 213 10.38 13.75 -20.83
N ALA A 214 10.76 13.67 -19.54
CA ALA A 214 10.31 12.60 -18.65
C ALA A 214 8.81 12.66 -18.36
N ALA A 215 8.17 13.85 -18.41
CA ALA A 215 6.74 14.02 -18.17
C ALA A 215 5.86 13.76 -19.41
N GLU A 216 6.43 13.64 -20.61
CA GLU A 216 5.65 13.37 -21.84
C GLU A 216 4.79 12.11 -21.73
N GLY A 217 5.23 11.11 -20.95
CA GLY A 217 4.47 9.88 -20.72
C GLY A 217 3.18 10.06 -19.90
N LEU A 218 2.99 11.22 -19.25
CA LEU A 218 1.76 11.56 -18.53
C LEU A 218 0.72 12.26 -19.41
N VAL A 219 1.14 12.96 -20.46
CA VAL A 219 0.24 13.74 -21.30
C VAL A 219 -0.70 12.80 -22.07
N GLY A 220 -1.99 13.13 -22.09
CA GLY A 220 -3.05 12.31 -22.69
C GLY A 220 -3.45 11.09 -21.85
N LYS A 221 -2.98 10.97 -20.61
CA LYS A 221 -3.39 9.91 -19.67
C LYS A 221 -4.50 10.41 -18.75
N ASP A 222 -5.27 9.45 -18.24
CA ASP A 222 -6.22 9.70 -17.17
C ASP A 222 -5.47 10.08 -15.89
N TYR A 223 -5.96 11.11 -15.20
CA TYR A 223 -5.44 11.54 -13.92
C TYR A 223 -5.99 10.65 -12.80
N VAL A 224 -5.08 9.95 -12.16
CA VAL A 224 -5.29 9.24 -10.89
C VAL A 224 -4.16 9.67 -9.95
N ARG A 225 -4.49 10.41 -8.88
CA ARG A 225 -3.51 11.06 -8.00
C ARG A 225 -2.39 10.10 -7.56
N THR A 226 -2.73 8.90 -7.12
CA THR A 226 -1.75 7.91 -6.63
C THR A 226 -0.81 7.40 -7.74
N GLU A 227 -1.34 7.21 -8.95
CA GLU A 227 -0.52 6.80 -10.11
C GLU A 227 0.45 7.91 -10.53
N ILE A 228 -0.03 9.16 -10.55
CA ILE A 228 0.77 10.34 -10.87
C ILE A 228 1.87 10.55 -9.83
N GLN A 229 1.58 10.36 -8.53
CA GLN A 229 2.58 10.44 -7.48
C GLN A 229 3.65 9.35 -7.63
N THR A 230 3.25 8.13 -7.97
CA THR A 230 4.17 7.03 -8.27
C THR A 230 5.03 7.35 -9.51
N TYR A 231 4.44 7.96 -10.53
CA TYR A 231 5.20 8.41 -11.70
C TYR A 231 6.24 9.47 -11.32
N ALA A 232 5.87 10.44 -10.47
CA ALA A 232 6.78 11.48 -10.02
C ALA A 232 8.00 10.89 -9.30
N THR A 233 7.82 9.92 -8.42
CA THR A 233 8.92 9.28 -7.67
C THR A 233 9.77 8.34 -8.54
N THR A 234 9.17 7.66 -9.52
CA THR A 234 9.86 6.63 -10.32
C THR A 234 10.42 7.14 -11.65
N LYS A 235 9.94 8.28 -12.17
CA LYS A 235 10.33 8.82 -13.49
C LYS A 235 10.86 10.24 -13.44
N LEU A 236 10.30 11.11 -12.59
CA LEU A 236 10.70 12.52 -12.52
C LEU A 236 11.84 12.75 -11.52
N LEU A 237 11.75 12.21 -10.31
CA LEU A 237 12.79 12.33 -9.27
C LEU A 237 14.16 11.79 -9.73
N PRO A 238 14.26 10.67 -10.48
CA PRO A 238 15.54 10.20 -11.01
C PRO A 238 16.30 11.21 -11.87
N VAL A 239 15.63 12.16 -12.53
CA VAL A 239 16.30 13.24 -13.29
C VAL A 239 17.21 14.06 -12.38
N TYR A 240 16.72 14.44 -11.20
CA TYR A 240 17.50 15.17 -10.19
C TYR A 240 18.60 14.30 -9.58
N LEU A 241 18.30 13.04 -9.27
CA LEU A 241 19.29 12.12 -8.69
C LEU A 241 20.45 11.85 -9.67
N GLN A 242 20.19 11.81 -10.98
CA GLN A 242 21.23 11.67 -12.00
C GLN A 242 22.16 12.87 -12.07
N HIS A 243 21.65 14.06 -11.75
CA HIS A 243 22.39 15.32 -11.84
C HIS A 243 23.03 15.74 -10.50
N GLY A 244 23.03 14.91 -9.46
CA GLY A 244 23.72 15.24 -8.20
C GLY A 244 22.83 15.77 -7.08
N TYR A 245 21.53 15.92 -7.31
CA TYR A 245 20.60 16.47 -6.33
C TYR A 245 20.02 15.36 -5.45
N LEU A 246 20.87 14.83 -4.57
CA LEU A 246 20.58 13.61 -3.79
C LEU A 246 19.49 13.76 -2.72
N LYS A 247 19.18 15.01 -2.34
CA LYS A 247 18.13 15.36 -1.39
C LYS A 247 16.92 16.00 -2.08
N ALA A 248 16.83 15.89 -3.41
CA ALA A 248 15.70 16.44 -4.14
C ALA A 248 14.39 15.80 -3.70
N SER A 249 13.31 16.59 -3.73
CA SER A 249 11.95 16.11 -3.53
C SER A 249 11.01 16.71 -4.56
N ILE A 250 10.01 15.94 -4.93
CA ILE A 250 8.90 16.39 -5.76
C ILE A 250 7.64 16.26 -4.92
N GLY A 251 6.94 17.38 -4.74
CA GLY A 251 5.70 17.45 -3.97
C GLY A 251 4.56 16.69 -4.63
N ASN A 252 3.44 16.60 -3.90
CA ASN A 252 2.22 15.98 -4.42
C ASN A 252 1.72 16.71 -5.69
N PRO A 253 1.10 15.99 -6.63
CA PRO A 253 0.56 16.61 -7.84
C PRO A 253 -0.61 17.53 -7.50
N GLU A 254 -0.53 18.78 -7.94
CA GLU A 254 -1.63 19.74 -7.90
C GLU A 254 -2.31 19.78 -9.29
N ALA A 255 -3.54 19.29 -9.38
CA ALA A 255 -4.31 19.39 -10.61
C ALA A 255 -4.96 20.77 -10.73
N LYS A 256 -4.82 21.40 -11.89
CA LYS A 256 -5.49 22.65 -12.26
C LYS A 256 -6.36 22.41 -13.48
N VAL A 257 -7.66 22.64 -13.35
CA VAL A 257 -8.59 22.52 -14.47
C VAL A 257 -8.25 23.57 -15.54
N ALA A 258 -7.95 23.10 -16.76
CA ALA A 258 -7.66 23.94 -17.91
C ALA A 258 -8.92 24.11 -18.79
N LYS A 259 -9.67 23.02 -18.98
CA LYS A 259 -10.92 23.01 -19.72
C LYS A 259 -11.86 21.95 -19.15
N GLU A 260 -13.14 22.29 -19.07
CA GLU A 260 -14.15 21.44 -18.46
C GLU A 260 -15.39 21.36 -19.34
N THR A 261 -15.94 20.15 -19.44
CA THR A 261 -17.22 19.82 -20.04
C THR A 261 -17.95 18.84 -19.12
N GLU A 262 -19.22 18.54 -19.40
CA GLU A 262 -20.02 17.64 -18.55
C GLU A 262 -19.43 16.22 -18.40
N SER A 263 -18.70 15.72 -19.40
CA SER A 263 -18.17 14.34 -19.43
C SER A 263 -16.65 14.24 -19.52
N ALA A 264 -15.95 15.37 -19.69
CA ALA A 264 -14.50 15.39 -19.82
C ALA A 264 -13.89 16.67 -19.22
N THR A 265 -12.78 16.52 -18.51
CA THR A 265 -11.99 17.61 -17.95
C THR A 265 -10.53 17.45 -18.38
N GLU A 266 -9.96 18.49 -18.97
CA GLU A 266 -8.54 18.59 -19.26
C GLU A 266 -7.86 19.36 -18.13
N ILE A 267 -6.77 18.84 -17.58
CA ILE A 267 -6.03 19.46 -16.48
C ILE A 267 -4.57 19.74 -16.84
N ALA A 268 -3.99 20.74 -16.19
CA ALA A 268 -2.56 20.87 -16.03
C ALA A 268 -2.15 20.34 -14.65
N ILE A 269 -1.18 19.43 -14.59
CA ILE A 269 -0.57 19.01 -13.33
C ILE A 269 0.57 19.96 -13.01
N VAL A 270 0.61 20.47 -11.78
CA VAL A 270 1.74 21.22 -11.25
C VAL A 270 2.44 20.39 -10.19
N PHE A 271 3.73 20.15 -10.41
CA PHE A 271 4.62 19.58 -9.42
C PHE A 271 5.49 20.67 -8.81
N LYS A 272 5.42 20.81 -7.49
CA LYS A 272 6.40 21.63 -6.77
C LYS A 272 7.68 20.84 -6.57
N VAL A 273 8.79 21.41 -6.99
CA VAL A 273 10.09 20.75 -6.87
C VAL A 273 10.94 21.47 -5.83
N ASP A 274 11.58 20.70 -4.95
CA ASP A 274 12.71 21.18 -4.18
C ASP A 274 13.95 20.40 -4.64
N PRO A 275 14.79 20.99 -5.50
CA PRO A 275 16.02 20.33 -5.94
C PRO A 275 17.00 20.05 -4.79
N GLY A 276 16.96 20.83 -3.71
CA GLY A 276 18.02 20.81 -2.71
C GLY A 276 19.39 21.19 -3.30
N ARG A 277 20.45 20.69 -2.68
CA ARG A 277 21.84 20.96 -3.08
C ARG A 277 22.36 19.90 -4.05
N GLN A 278 23.15 20.32 -5.03
CA GLN A 278 23.94 19.43 -5.87
C GLN A 278 25.21 18.98 -5.14
N TYR A 279 25.48 17.68 -5.13
CA TYR A 279 26.63 17.09 -4.46
C TYR A 279 27.66 16.55 -5.45
N LYS A 280 28.94 16.68 -5.09
CA LYS A 280 30.06 15.94 -5.70
C LYS A 280 30.51 14.80 -4.79
N ILE A 281 30.99 13.72 -5.38
CA ILE A 281 31.52 12.60 -4.62
C ILE A 281 32.88 13.00 -4.04
N SER A 282 33.05 12.93 -2.73
CA SER A 282 34.35 13.17 -2.08
C SER A 282 35.16 11.88 -1.96
N ASN A 283 34.52 10.76 -1.64
CA ASN A 283 35.18 9.47 -1.45
C ASN A 283 34.19 8.30 -1.60
N ILE A 284 34.69 7.11 -1.96
CA ILE A 284 33.93 5.85 -1.94
C ILE A 284 34.79 4.74 -1.34
N ASP A 285 34.38 4.22 -0.19
CA ASP A 285 35.06 3.14 0.52
C ASP A 285 34.17 1.90 0.63
N PHE A 286 34.81 0.73 0.75
CA PHE A 286 34.13 -0.54 0.98
C PHE A 286 34.42 -1.07 2.38
N GLU A 287 33.41 -1.63 3.03
CA GLU A 287 33.55 -2.37 4.29
C GLU A 287 32.80 -3.71 4.21
N GLY A 288 33.28 -4.72 4.94
CA GLY A 288 32.60 -6.01 5.08
C GLY A 288 32.89 -7.01 3.95
N ASN A 289 33.57 -6.59 2.88
CA ASN A 289 33.98 -7.45 1.79
C ASN A 289 35.23 -8.28 2.13
N GLN A 290 35.08 -9.61 2.19
CA GLN A 290 36.17 -10.57 2.42
C GLN A 290 36.41 -11.45 1.19
N ALA A 291 35.34 -11.91 0.53
CA ALA A 291 35.38 -12.74 -0.67
C ALA A 291 36.01 -12.03 -1.87
N PHE A 292 35.71 -10.74 -2.05
CA PHE A 292 36.32 -9.90 -3.10
C PHE A 292 37.10 -8.74 -2.49
N LYS A 293 38.31 -8.49 -3.00
CA LYS A 293 39.10 -7.31 -2.59
C LYS A 293 38.45 -6.03 -3.09
N SER A 294 38.54 -4.95 -2.31
CA SER A 294 37.93 -3.65 -2.65
C SER A 294 38.41 -3.14 -4.01
N LYS A 295 39.67 -3.39 -4.38
CA LYS A 295 40.20 -3.06 -5.73
C LYS A 295 39.41 -3.73 -6.87
N LYS A 296 38.91 -4.96 -6.69
CA LYS A 296 38.08 -5.65 -7.68
C LYS A 296 36.69 -5.02 -7.73
N LEU A 297 36.09 -4.74 -6.57
CA LEU A 297 34.76 -4.11 -6.50
C LEU A 297 34.76 -2.70 -7.09
N GLN A 298 35.82 -1.92 -6.85
CA GLN A 298 36.04 -0.60 -7.44
C GLN A 298 36.05 -0.61 -8.98
N THR A 299 36.41 -1.73 -9.64
CA THR A 299 36.36 -1.80 -11.12
C THR A 299 34.93 -1.85 -11.67
N LEU A 300 33.94 -2.15 -10.82
CA LEU A 300 32.53 -2.14 -11.18
C LEU A 300 31.86 -0.78 -10.92
N LEU A 301 32.53 0.11 -10.20
CA LEU A 301 32.06 1.46 -9.96
C LEU A 301 32.40 2.36 -11.15
N HIS A 302 31.38 2.96 -11.74
CA HIS A 302 31.53 4.05 -12.70
C HIS A 302 31.67 5.38 -11.96
N ALA A 303 30.99 5.53 -10.82
CA ALA A 303 31.09 6.69 -9.94
C ALA A 303 32.49 6.81 -9.30
N LYS A 304 33.08 8.01 -9.34
CA LYS A 304 34.41 8.28 -8.76
C LYS A 304 34.42 9.57 -7.95
N ALA A 305 35.39 9.67 -7.04
CA ALA A 305 35.67 10.91 -6.33
C ALA A 305 35.94 12.06 -7.33
N GLY A 306 35.33 13.21 -7.09
CA GLY A 306 35.35 14.40 -7.93
C GLY A 306 34.15 14.54 -8.89
N ASP A 307 33.50 13.42 -9.23
CA ASP A 307 32.35 13.41 -10.11
C ASP A 307 31.13 14.04 -9.43
N THR A 308 30.18 14.55 -10.22
CA THR A 308 28.85 14.87 -9.71
C THR A 308 28.17 13.58 -9.25
N ALA A 309 27.56 13.60 -8.06
CA ALA A 309 27.06 12.41 -7.40
C ALA A 309 25.79 11.86 -8.09
N ASN A 310 25.96 11.02 -9.10
CA ASN A 310 24.86 10.41 -9.82
C ASN A 310 24.31 9.21 -9.02
N GLY A 311 23.19 9.42 -8.31
CA GLY A 311 22.57 8.40 -7.47
C GLY A 311 22.03 7.20 -8.27
N GLN A 312 21.57 7.41 -9.50
CA GLN A 312 21.10 6.32 -10.37
C GLN A 312 22.25 5.44 -10.86
N GLN A 313 23.37 6.06 -11.25
CA GLN A 313 24.57 5.34 -11.65
C GLN A 313 25.13 4.53 -10.47
N LEU A 314 25.19 5.11 -9.26
CA LEU A 314 25.62 4.39 -8.08
C LEU A 314 24.75 3.16 -7.82
N GLN A 315 23.41 3.29 -7.90
CA GLN A 315 22.50 2.15 -7.75
C GLN A 315 22.77 1.05 -8.77
N THR A 316 22.99 1.40 -10.05
CA THR A 316 23.38 0.44 -11.10
C THR A 316 24.72 -0.24 -10.79
N ASP A 317 25.70 0.52 -10.28
CA ASP A 317 27.00 -0.02 -9.88
C ASP A 317 26.88 -1.01 -8.71
N LEU A 318 26.02 -0.71 -7.72
CA LEU A 318 25.73 -1.62 -6.59
C LEU A 318 25.07 -2.92 -7.06
N GLU A 319 24.14 -2.84 -8.02
CA GLU A 319 23.52 -4.02 -8.65
C GLU A 319 24.54 -4.87 -9.40
N ALA A 320 25.51 -4.25 -10.08
CA ALA A 320 26.60 -4.96 -10.74
C ALA A 320 27.50 -5.69 -9.72
N ILE A 321 27.76 -5.08 -8.56
CA ILE A 321 28.50 -5.73 -7.47
C ILE A 321 27.68 -6.89 -6.88
N HIS A 322 26.40 -6.68 -6.59
CA HIS A 322 25.50 -7.73 -6.13
C HIS A 322 25.49 -8.93 -7.09
N LYS A 323 25.41 -8.66 -8.41
CA LYS A 323 25.49 -9.70 -9.45
C LYS A 323 26.83 -10.43 -9.45
N LEU A 324 27.96 -9.73 -9.24
CA LEU A 324 29.28 -10.37 -9.12
C LEU A 324 29.29 -11.37 -7.95
N TYR A 325 28.75 -10.99 -6.79
CA TYR A 325 28.63 -11.89 -5.64
C TYR A 325 27.77 -13.12 -5.96
N GLY A 326 26.62 -12.92 -6.61
CA GLY A 326 25.77 -14.01 -7.08
C GLY A 326 26.42 -14.92 -8.12
N THR A 327 27.43 -14.46 -8.88
CA THR A 327 28.19 -15.34 -9.80
C THR A 327 29.19 -16.25 -9.08
N ALA A 328 29.44 -15.97 -7.81
CA ALA A 328 30.39 -16.70 -6.97
C ALA A 328 29.72 -17.44 -5.81
N GLY A 329 28.41 -17.67 -5.87
CA GLY A 329 27.64 -18.44 -4.89
C GLY A 329 27.10 -17.64 -3.71
N TYR A 330 27.36 -16.34 -3.61
CA TYR A 330 26.88 -15.51 -2.50
C TYR A 330 25.48 -14.97 -2.79
N MET A 331 24.48 -15.85 -2.71
CA MET A 331 23.08 -15.56 -3.11
C MET A 331 22.37 -14.58 -2.17
N MET A 332 22.84 -14.46 -0.94
CA MET A 332 22.29 -13.56 0.08
C MET A 332 23.14 -12.29 0.23
N ALA A 333 24.09 -12.06 -0.68
CA ALA A 333 24.92 -10.87 -0.61
C ALA A 333 24.07 -9.61 -0.69
N SER A 334 24.42 -8.60 0.10
CA SER A 334 23.79 -7.28 0.05
C SER A 334 24.86 -6.22 0.08
N VAL A 335 24.72 -5.20 -0.76
CA VAL A 335 25.60 -4.03 -0.76
C VAL A 335 24.75 -2.80 -0.59
N LYS A 336 25.01 -2.04 0.48
CA LYS A 336 24.27 -0.81 0.81
C LYS A 336 25.22 0.37 0.83
N ALA A 337 24.85 1.45 0.15
CA ALA A 337 25.56 2.71 0.25
C ALA A 337 25.05 3.51 1.47
N GLN A 338 25.95 3.85 2.38
CA GLN A 338 25.72 4.79 3.47
C GLN A 338 26.30 6.15 3.05
N PRO A 339 25.46 7.13 2.67
CA PRO A 339 25.93 8.46 2.32
C PRO A 339 26.26 9.27 3.58
N GLU A 340 27.41 9.93 3.59
CA GLU A 340 27.78 10.94 4.56
C GLU A 340 27.89 12.29 3.86
N PHE A 341 26.98 13.20 4.19
CA PHE A 341 26.84 14.49 3.53
C PHE A 341 27.63 15.58 4.25
N ASP A 342 28.44 16.32 3.48
CA ASP A 342 28.96 17.62 3.88
C ASP A 342 28.17 18.70 3.12
N ASP A 343 27.14 19.23 3.78
CA ASP A 343 26.26 20.26 3.23
C ASP A 343 26.95 21.63 3.12
N ALA A 344 28.05 21.88 3.84
CA ALA A 344 28.77 23.15 3.74
C ALA A 344 29.54 23.21 2.41
N VAL A 345 30.23 22.12 2.09
CA VAL A 345 31.07 22.01 0.88
C VAL A 345 30.28 21.50 -0.33
N GLY A 346 29.13 20.87 -0.12
CA GLY A 346 28.34 20.25 -1.20
C GLY A 346 28.99 18.98 -1.71
N THR A 347 29.44 18.14 -0.80
CA THR A 347 30.05 16.85 -1.13
C THR A 347 29.39 15.71 -0.37
N VAL A 348 29.52 14.50 -0.91
CA VAL A 348 29.06 13.27 -0.29
C VAL A 348 30.16 12.21 -0.34
N SER A 349 30.46 11.57 0.78
CA SER A 349 31.23 10.33 0.82
C SER A 349 30.28 9.14 0.92
N TYR A 350 30.66 8.03 0.30
CA TYR A 350 29.91 6.79 0.39
C TYR A 350 30.73 5.71 1.10
N LYS A 351 30.16 5.15 2.16
CA LYS A 351 30.62 3.90 2.74
C LYS A 351 29.75 2.77 2.22
N LEU A 352 30.30 1.93 1.36
CA LEU A 352 29.63 0.78 0.77
C LEU A 352 29.78 -0.42 1.70
N GLU A 353 28.73 -0.69 2.47
CA GLU A 353 28.67 -1.80 3.42
C GLU A 353 28.24 -3.07 2.70
N VAL A 354 29.13 -4.06 2.68
CA VAL A 354 28.93 -5.37 2.06
C VAL A 354 28.64 -6.40 3.14
N GLN A 355 27.49 -7.05 3.02
CA GLN A 355 27.14 -8.25 3.78
C GLN A 355 27.18 -9.42 2.79
N GLU A 356 28.24 -10.22 2.82
CA GLU A 356 28.46 -11.26 1.79
C GLU A 356 27.51 -12.45 1.92
N GLY A 357 27.10 -12.78 3.16
CA GLY A 357 26.30 -13.97 3.44
C GLY A 357 27.11 -15.26 3.27
N ASP A 358 26.40 -16.38 3.19
CA ASP A 358 27.02 -17.70 3.03
C ASP A 358 27.32 -18.01 1.56
N LEU A 359 28.26 -18.93 1.35
CA LEU A 359 28.57 -19.50 0.05
C LEU A 359 27.62 -20.65 -0.26
N PHE A 360 26.87 -20.53 -1.36
CA PHE A 360 25.95 -21.54 -1.84
C PHE A 360 26.53 -22.29 -3.04
N HIS A 361 26.19 -23.58 -3.13
CA HIS A 361 26.53 -24.45 -4.25
C HIS A 361 25.26 -24.85 -5.00
N LEU A 362 25.42 -25.52 -6.15
CA LEU A 362 24.27 -26.06 -6.86
C LEU A 362 23.58 -27.16 -6.02
N GLY A 363 22.25 -27.05 -5.89
CA GLY A 363 21.37 -28.09 -5.35
C GLY A 363 20.70 -28.90 -6.46
N ASP A 364 19.40 -29.16 -6.31
CA ASP A 364 18.65 -29.94 -7.29
C ASP A 364 18.40 -29.16 -8.59
N LEU A 365 18.56 -29.83 -9.74
CA LEU A 365 18.16 -29.30 -11.05
C LEU A 365 16.85 -29.95 -11.50
N ASP A 366 15.82 -29.13 -11.70
CA ASP A 366 14.57 -29.53 -12.33
C ASP A 366 14.38 -28.84 -13.69
N ILE A 367 13.93 -29.61 -14.69
CA ILE A 367 13.67 -29.13 -16.05
C ILE A 367 12.22 -29.47 -16.39
N GLN A 368 11.41 -28.43 -16.55
CA GLN A 368 9.97 -28.51 -16.78
C GLN A 368 9.60 -27.94 -18.16
N GLY A 369 8.46 -28.39 -18.69
CA GLY A 369 7.90 -27.86 -19.94
C GLY A 369 8.51 -28.44 -21.23
N LEU A 370 9.35 -29.46 -21.12
CA LEU A 370 9.92 -30.20 -22.25
C LEU A 370 9.48 -31.68 -22.22
N ASP A 371 9.54 -32.35 -23.37
CA ASP A 371 9.43 -33.81 -23.43
C ASP A 371 10.65 -34.47 -22.76
N ALA A 372 10.49 -35.71 -22.28
CA ALA A 372 11.52 -36.42 -21.53
C ALA A 372 12.87 -36.48 -22.27
N LYS A 373 12.87 -36.75 -23.58
CA LYS A 373 14.10 -36.88 -24.38
C LYS A 373 14.81 -35.54 -24.53
N SER A 374 14.08 -34.44 -24.66
CA SER A 374 14.66 -33.11 -24.69
C SER A 374 15.19 -32.68 -23.33
N ALA A 375 14.45 -32.94 -22.26
CA ALA A 375 14.90 -32.68 -20.89
C ALA A 375 16.18 -33.46 -20.54
N ASP A 376 16.24 -34.76 -20.87
CA ASP A 376 17.43 -35.58 -20.62
C ASP A 376 18.66 -35.07 -21.36
N ARG A 377 18.51 -34.68 -22.64
CA ARG A 377 19.60 -34.05 -23.42
C ARG A 377 20.11 -32.75 -22.77
N LEU A 378 19.23 -31.97 -22.15
CA LEU A 378 19.64 -30.77 -21.42
C LEU A 378 20.31 -31.11 -20.10
N ARG A 379 19.82 -32.09 -19.34
CA ARG A 379 20.49 -32.58 -18.13
C ARG A 379 21.91 -33.07 -18.42
N GLU A 380 22.10 -33.82 -19.50
CA GLU A 380 23.43 -34.27 -19.95
C GLU A 380 24.36 -33.12 -20.35
N ALA A 381 23.79 -32.02 -20.84
CA ALA A 381 24.54 -30.82 -21.22
C ALA A 381 24.85 -29.90 -20.03
N TRP A 382 24.23 -30.11 -18.87
CA TRP A 382 24.43 -29.31 -17.67
C TRP A 382 25.79 -29.64 -17.03
N THR A 383 26.65 -28.64 -16.90
CA THR A 383 28.06 -28.79 -16.51
C THR A 383 28.41 -28.25 -15.13
N LEU A 384 27.56 -27.41 -14.53
CA LEU A 384 27.75 -26.91 -13.16
C LEU A 384 27.53 -28.07 -12.18
N ARG A 385 28.49 -28.33 -11.30
CA ARG A 385 28.44 -29.45 -10.36
C ARG A 385 27.94 -29.00 -8.99
N GLU A 386 27.38 -29.93 -8.22
CA GLU A 386 26.96 -29.71 -6.82
C GLU A 386 28.09 -29.22 -5.91
N THR A 387 29.36 -29.49 -6.25
CA THR A 387 30.53 -29.02 -5.50
C THR A 387 31.01 -27.64 -5.91
N ASP A 388 30.53 -27.12 -7.04
CA ASP A 388 30.94 -25.83 -7.56
C ASP A 388 30.08 -24.73 -6.89
N PRO A 389 30.65 -23.57 -6.55
CA PRO A 389 29.87 -22.41 -6.16
C PRO A 389 28.79 -22.11 -7.20
N TYR A 390 27.59 -21.80 -6.74
CA TYR A 390 26.49 -21.52 -7.64
C TYR A 390 26.75 -20.21 -8.40
N ASP A 391 26.68 -20.25 -9.74
CA ASP A 391 26.75 -19.06 -10.59
C ASP A 391 25.34 -18.68 -11.05
N SER A 392 24.75 -17.65 -10.44
CA SER A 392 23.41 -17.13 -10.80
C SER A 392 23.25 -16.72 -12.27
N THR A 393 24.33 -16.53 -13.01
CA THR A 393 24.27 -16.26 -14.46
C THR A 393 24.29 -17.52 -15.32
N TYR A 394 24.66 -18.66 -14.74
CA TYR A 394 24.80 -19.93 -15.43
C TYR A 394 23.49 -20.44 -16.06
N PRO A 395 22.33 -20.46 -15.38
CA PRO A 395 21.09 -20.98 -15.95
C PRO A 395 20.68 -20.30 -17.27
N MET A 396 20.76 -18.97 -17.32
CA MET A 396 20.41 -18.21 -18.53
C MET A 396 21.43 -18.45 -19.65
N ARG A 397 22.73 -18.43 -19.34
CA ARG A 397 23.77 -18.77 -20.32
C ARG A 397 23.63 -20.19 -20.85
N PHE A 398 23.28 -21.13 -19.98
CA PHE A 398 23.01 -22.52 -20.35
C PHE A 398 21.85 -22.60 -21.36
N PHE A 399 20.75 -21.88 -21.10
CA PHE A 399 19.64 -21.79 -22.05
C PHE A 399 20.08 -21.23 -23.41
N GLU A 400 20.79 -20.09 -23.45
CA GLU A 400 21.26 -19.47 -24.69
C GLU A 400 22.15 -20.42 -25.52
N GLN A 401 22.97 -21.23 -24.84
CA GLN A 401 23.89 -22.17 -25.49
C GLN A 401 23.18 -23.45 -25.97
N THR A 402 22.13 -23.88 -25.28
CA THR A 402 21.48 -25.18 -25.49
C THR A 402 20.13 -25.11 -26.20
N VAL A 403 19.53 -23.92 -26.36
CA VAL A 403 18.25 -23.76 -27.07
C VAL A 403 18.28 -24.35 -28.48
N LYS A 404 19.46 -24.34 -29.13
CA LYS A 404 19.69 -24.96 -30.46
C LYS A 404 19.58 -26.50 -30.49
N LEU A 405 19.60 -27.16 -29.32
CA LEU A 405 19.42 -28.61 -29.16
C LEU A 405 17.94 -28.99 -29.12
N LEU A 406 17.06 -28.01 -28.92
CA LEU A 406 15.61 -28.16 -28.97
C LEU A 406 15.09 -28.05 -30.41
N SER A 407 13.80 -28.36 -30.61
CA SER A 407 13.14 -28.26 -31.90
C SER A 407 13.22 -26.82 -32.45
N ARG A 408 13.64 -26.70 -33.72
CA ARG A 408 13.85 -25.41 -34.39
C ARG A 408 12.58 -24.77 -34.95
N ASP A 409 11.49 -25.53 -34.99
CA ASP A 409 10.21 -25.09 -35.58
C ASP A 409 9.40 -24.17 -34.67
N VAL A 410 9.87 -23.94 -33.43
CA VAL A 410 9.21 -23.10 -32.43
C VAL A 410 10.21 -22.19 -31.73
N THR A 411 9.72 -21.05 -31.22
CA THR A 411 10.53 -20.13 -30.41
C THR A 411 10.34 -20.46 -28.93
N TRP A 412 11.40 -20.95 -28.30
CA TRP A 412 11.41 -21.28 -26.88
C TRP A 412 11.67 -20.04 -26.01
N THR A 413 11.07 -20.05 -24.83
CA THR A 413 11.34 -19.15 -23.72
C THR A 413 11.67 -19.98 -22.49
N VAL A 414 12.46 -19.44 -21.57
CA VAL A 414 12.75 -20.07 -20.28
C VAL A 414 12.45 -19.09 -19.16
N SER A 415 11.83 -19.58 -18.10
CA SER A 415 11.77 -18.90 -16.80
C SER A 415 12.63 -19.68 -15.82
N VAL A 416 13.57 -18.99 -15.18
CA VAL A 416 14.46 -19.56 -14.17
C VAL A 416 13.86 -19.27 -12.80
N HIS A 417 13.73 -20.30 -11.96
CA HIS A 417 13.36 -20.15 -10.56
C HIS A 417 14.45 -20.75 -9.68
N GLU A 418 14.91 -19.97 -8.71
CA GLU A 418 16.01 -20.32 -7.82
C GLU A 418 15.46 -20.40 -6.39
N GLY A 419 15.54 -21.59 -5.78
CA GLY A 419 15.17 -21.84 -4.39
C GLY A 419 16.42 -21.92 -3.53
N VAL A 420 16.61 -20.97 -2.62
CA VAL A 420 17.76 -20.96 -1.71
C VAL A 420 17.47 -21.84 -0.49
N ASN A 421 18.26 -22.89 -0.28
CA ASN A 421 18.23 -23.71 0.93
C ASN A 421 19.33 -23.27 1.90
N GLU A 422 18.97 -22.38 2.84
CA GLU A 422 19.92 -21.84 3.82
C GLU A 422 20.54 -22.89 4.75
N LYS A 423 19.90 -24.04 4.97
CA LYS A 423 20.45 -25.07 5.87
C LYS A 423 21.53 -25.88 5.16
N GLU A 424 21.27 -26.26 3.92
CA GLU A 424 22.16 -27.09 3.11
C GLU A 424 23.20 -26.26 2.35
N LYS A 425 23.02 -24.94 2.30
CA LYS A 425 23.84 -24.00 1.52
C LYS A 425 23.85 -24.38 0.04
N THR A 426 22.67 -24.71 -0.47
CA THR A 426 22.43 -25.08 -1.86
C THR A 426 21.39 -24.16 -2.51
N VAL A 427 21.45 -24.08 -3.84
CA VAL A 427 20.43 -23.42 -4.67
C VAL A 427 19.81 -24.46 -5.59
N ASP A 428 18.53 -24.74 -5.35
CA ASP A 428 17.73 -25.59 -6.23
C ASP A 428 17.28 -24.75 -7.43
N VAL A 429 17.50 -25.27 -8.64
CA VAL A 429 17.22 -24.57 -9.90
C VAL A 429 16.10 -25.26 -10.63
N THR A 430 15.03 -24.54 -10.92
CA THR A 430 13.98 -24.99 -11.82
C THR A 430 14.01 -24.19 -13.11
N LEU A 431 14.26 -24.86 -14.24
CA LEU A 431 14.13 -24.31 -15.57
C LEU A 431 12.75 -24.64 -16.15
N ARG A 432 11.90 -23.63 -16.32
CA ARG A 432 10.57 -23.79 -16.93
C ARG A 432 10.59 -23.32 -18.37
N TYR A 433 10.51 -24.25 -19.30
CA TYR A 433 10.44 -23.96 -20.73
C TYR A 433 9.00 -23.70 -21.14
N GLY A 434 8.81 -22.68 -21.98
CA GLY A 434 7.53 -22.32 -22.57
C GLY A 434 7.69 -21.92 -24.02
N LEU A 435 6.57 -21.86 -24.75
CA LEU A 435 6.55 -21.35 -26.11
C LEU A 435 6.27 -19.85 -26.09
N ARG A 436 7.02 -19.10 -26.90
CA ARG A 436 6.68 -17.70 -27.14
C ARG A 436 5.33 -17.65 -27.87
N PRO A 437 4.33 -16.89 -27.38
CA PRO A 437 3.09 -16.69 -28.13
C PRO A 437 3.41 -16.12 -29.52
N SER A 438 2.82 -16.69 -30.56
CA SER A 438 2.85 -16.08 -31.89
C SER A 438 2.11 -14.75 -31.80
N SER A 439 2.85 -13.66 -31.95
CA SER A 439 2.35 -12.28 -32.03
C SER A 439 1.45 -12.07 -33.24
#